data_AF-A0A109RVS1-F1
#
_entry.id   AF-A0A109RVS1-F1
#
_cell.length_a   1.000
_cell.length_b   1.000
_cell.length_c   1.000
_cell.angle_alpha   90.00
_cell.angle_beta   90.00
_cell.angle_gamma   90.00
#
_symmetry.space_group_name_H-M   'P 1'
#
loop_
_entity.id
_entity.type
_entity.pdbx_description
1 polymer ?
#
loop_
_entity_poly.entity_id
_entity_poly.type
_entity_poly.pdbx_seq_one_letter_code
_entity_poly.pdbx_strand_id
1 'polypeptide(L)'
;MVAQTMEENDSGDQSMPRAPRGMLSRRGINLRLKEIEHPVVSGIAKQESRSVASMCRLLLLEGLASRGIEVPEEELESIEDVALISTEQTVMA
;
A
#
# COMPACT_ATOMS: atom_id res chain seq x y z
N MET A 1 51.67 -11.66 -22.60
CA MET A 1 51.12 -11.90 -21.24
C MET A 1 49.81 -11.15 -21.16
N VAL A 2 48.67 -11.86 -21.23
CA VAL A 2 47.35 -11.26 -21.02
C VAL A 2 46.79 -11.95 -19.78
N ALA A 3 46.72 -11.20 -18.68
CA ALA A 3 46.13 -11.66 -17.44
C ALA A 3 44.67 -11.18 -17.38
N GLN A 4 43.79 -12.15 -17.09
CA GLN A 4 42.47 -12.06 -16.49
C GLN A 4 42.47 -11.06 -15.31
N THR A 5 41.39 -10.46 -14.79
CA THR A 5 39.97 -10.82 -14.60
C THR A 5 39.34 -9.60 -13.89
N MET A 6 38.01 -9.45 -13.95
CA MET A 6 37.11 -9.30 -12.78
C MET A 6 35.85 -8.55 -13.23
N GLU A 7 34.77 -9.32 -13.31
CA GLU A 7 33.39 -8.86 -13.24
C GLU A 7 33.17 -8.26 -11.84
N GLU A 8 32.53 -7.09 -11.77
CA GLU A 8 31.76 -6.70 -10.58
C GLU A 8 30.37 -6.29 -11.04
N ASN A 9 29.43 -7.20 -10.77
CA ASN A 9 28.00 -6.97 -10.78
C ASN A 9 27.66 -5.91 -9.72
N ASP A 10 27.46 -4.66 -10.14
CA ASP A 10 26.78 -3.67 -9.32
C ASP A 10 25.30 -4.06 -9.26
N SER A 11 24.99 -4.87 -8.26
CA SER A 11 23.64 -5.30 -7.92
C SER A 11 22.89 -4.09 -7.41
N GLY A 12 22.33 -3.32 -8.34
CA GLY A 12 21.36 -2.28 -8.05
C GLY A 12 20.16 -2.92 -7.35
N ASP A 13 20.16 -2.86 -6.02
CA ASP A 13 19.05 -3.19 -5.15
C ASP A 13 17.90 -2.25 -5.51
N GLN A 14 17.10 -2.64 -6.51
CA GLN A 14 15.81 -2.04 -6.80
C GLN A 14 14.89 -2.41 -5.64
N SER A 15 15.03 -1.67 -4.55
CA SER A 15 14.11 -1.68 -3.43
C SER A 15 12.72 -1.35 -3.95
N MET A 16 11.96 -2.41 -4.25
CA MET A 16 10.57 -2.31 -4.65
C MET A 16 9.84 -1.50 -3.58
N PRO A 17 9.06 -0.46 -3.94
CA PRO A 17 8.31 0.32 -2.97
C PRO A 17 7.49 -0.63 -2.11
N ARG A 18 7.83 -0.71 -0.82
CA ARG A 18 7.07 -1.56 0.11
C ARG A 18 5.64 -1.07 0.10
N ALA A 19 4.74 -1.95 -0.33
CA ALA A 19 3.32 -1.75 -0.18
C ALA A 19 3.04 -1.30 1.27
N PRO A 20 2.32 -0.19 1.50
CA PRO A 20 1.94 0.19 2.85
C PRO A 20 1.28 -1.01 3.55
N ARG A 21 1.73 -1.29 4.78
CA ARG A 21 1.23 -2.39 5.61
C ARG A 21 -0.31 -2.37 5.62
N GLY A 22 -0.93 -3.50 5.27
CA GLY A 22 -2.39 -3.65 5.25
C GLY A 22 -3.08 -3.48 3.88
N MET A 23 -2.36 -3.47 2.75
CA MET A 23 -3.00 -3.66 1.45
C MET A 23 -3.26 -5.16 1.18
N LEU A 24 -4.51 -5.57 1.30
CA LEU A 24 -4.99 -6.93 0.97
C LEU A 24 -5.01 -7.21 -0.54
N SER A 25 -4.84 -6.19 -1.38
CA SER A 25 -4.78 -6.31 -2.82
C SER A 25 -3.67 -5.45 -3.41
N ARG A 26 -2.88 -6.02 -4.32
CA ARG A 26 -1.90 -5.28 -5.15
C ARG A 26 -2.58 -4.34 -6.15
N ARG A 27 -3.89 -4.49 -6.38
CA ARG A 27 -4.69 -3.62 -7.23
C ARG A 27 -5.42 -2.61 -6.37
N GLY A 28 -4.88 -1.40 -6.30
CA GLY A 28 -5.57 -0.25 -5.71
C GLY A 28 -6.87 0.08 -6.46
N ILE A 29 -7.78 0.77 -5.78
CA ILE A 29 -8.99 1.31 -6.40
C ILE A 29 -8.66 2.66 -7.03
N ASN A 30 -8.94 2.81 -8.33
CA ASN A 30 -8.79 4.09 -9.02
C ASN A 30 -9.99 4.98 -8.70
N LEU A 31 -9.76 6.04 -7.93
CA LEU A 31 -10.74 7.09 -7.62
C LEU A 31 -10.58 8.25 -8.60
N ARG A 32 -11.64 8.58 -9.32
CA ARG A 32 -11.67 9.75 -10.20
C ARG A 32 -12.11 10.97 -9.40
N LEU A 33 -11.19 11.90 -9.19
CA LEU A 33 -11.46 13.21 -8.60
C LEU A 33 -11.77 14.23 -9.70
N LYS A 34 -12.70 15.15 -9.41
CA LYS A 34 -12.88 16.36 -10.22
C LYS A 34 -11.70 17.30 -10.06
N GLU A 35 -11.53 18.20 -11.02
CA GLU A 35 -10.46 19.21 -11.01
C GLU A 35 -10.48 20.09 -9.75
N ILE A 36 -11.66 20.34 -9.19
CA ILE A 36 -11.83 21.11 -7.95
C ILE A 36 -11.55 20.29 -6.68
N GLU A 37 -11.69 18.96 -6.74
CA GLU A 37 -11.56 18.08 -5.58
C GLU A 37 -10.08 17.78 -5.31
N HIS A 38 -9.29 17.58 -6.37
CA HIS A 38 -7.88 17.20 -6.23
C HIS A 38 -7.03 18.22 -5.45
N PRO A 39 -7.12 19.55 -5.70
CA PRO A 39 -6.38 20.55 -4.91
C PRO A 39 -6.78 20.57 -3.44
N VAL A 40 -8.07 20.39 -3.14
CA VAL A 40 -8.58 20.35 -1.76
C VAL A 40 -7.97 19.16 -1.01
N VAL A 41 -8.07 17.96 -1.58
CA VAL A 41 -7.51 16.75 -0.95
C VAL A 41 -5.98 16.85 -0.83
N SER A 42 -5.31 17.39 -1.84
CA SER A 42 -3.86 17.59 -1.80
C SER A 42 -3.42 18.56 -0.71
N GLY A 43 -4.20 19.62 -0.46
CA GLY A 43 -3.93 20.58 0.61
C GLY A 43 -3.99 19.93 1.99
N ILE A 44 -5.03 19.14 2.26
CA ILE A 44 -5.21 18.43 3.53
C ILE A 44 -4.12 17.35 3.69
N ALA A 45 -3.86 16.57 2.64
CA ALA A 45 -2.82 15.54 2.65
C ALA A 45 -1.43 16.14 2.98
N LYS A 46 -1.11 17.31 2.42
CA LYS A 46 0.12 18.04 2.73
C LYS A 46 0.16 18.52 4.18
N GLN A 47 -0.94 19.08 4.69
CA GLN A 47 -1.04 19.54 6.08
C GLN A 47 -0.82 18.40 7.07
N GLU A 48 -1.32 17.19 6.76
CA GLU A 48 -1.18 16.01 7.61
C GLU A 48 0.07 15.15 7.31
N SER A 49 0.97 15.62 6.44
CA SER A 49 2.18 14.89 6.05
C SER A 49 1.91 13.46 5.53
N ARG A 50 0.89 13.31 4.68
CA ARG A 50 0.42 12.04 4.13
C ARG A 50 0.36 12.07 2.60
N SER A 51 0.33 10.89 1.98
CA SER A 51 0.10 10.79 0.52
C SER A 51 -1.36 11.09 0.17
N VAL A 52 -1.60 11.66 -1.01
CA VAL A 52 -2.95 11.91 -1.53
C VAL A 52 -3.77 10.63 -1.58
N ALA A 53 -3.17 9.52 -2.02
CA ALA A 53 -3.84 8.22 -2.03
C ALA A 53 -4.28 7.75 -0.64
N SER A 54 -3.44 7.95 0.38
CA SER A 54 -3.78 7.61 1.77
C SER A 54 -4.91 8.49 2.30
N MET A 55 -4.88 9.78 1.99
CA MET A 55 -5.95 10.72 2.35
C MET A 55 -7.28 10.35 1.68
N CYS A 56 -7.27 10.07 0.37
CA CYS A 56 -8.46 9.59 -0.35
C CYS A 56 -9.06 8.32 0.29
N ARG A 57 -8.20 7.38 0.71
CA ARG A 57 -8.66 6.17 1.41
C ARG A 57 -9.37 6.51 2.72
N LEU A 58 -8.83 7.42 3.52
CA LEU A 58 -9.46 7.82 4.79
C LEU A 58 -10.83 8.45 4.55
N LEU A 59 -10.92 9.43 3.65
CA LEU A 59 -12.17 10.10 3.32
C LEU A 59 -13.23 9.12 2.80
N LEU A 60 -12.82 8.13 2.01
CA LEU A 60 -13.72 7.07 1.55
C LEU A 60 -14.25 6.24 2.73
N LEU A 61 -13.37 5.77 3.61
CA LEU A 61 -13.74 4.94 4.75
C LEU A 61 -14.65 5.70 5.73
N GLU A 62 -14.35 6.97 6.00
CA GLU A 62 -15.20 7.85 6.81
C GLU A 62 -16.58 8.03 6.17
N GLY A 63 -16.63 8.24 4.85
CA GLY A 63 -17.89 8.32 4.11
C GLY A 63 -18.73 7.04 4.18
N LEU A 64 -18.10 5.87 4.10
CA LEU A 64 -18.78 4.58 4.26
C LEU A 64 -19.32 4.39 5.68
N ALA A 65 -18.50 4.67 6.69
CA ALA A 65 -18.90 4.61 8.09
C ALA A 65 -20.07 5.56 8.42
N SER A 66 -20.05 6.78 7.88
CA SER A 66 -21.14 7.75 8.06
C SER A 66 -22.48 7.27 7.48
N ARG A 67 -22.45 6.31 6.55
CA ARG A 67 -23.62 5.68 5.93
C ARG A 67 -24.03 4.37 6.61
N GLY A 68 -23.35 3.99 7.69
CA GLY A 68 -23.57 2.70 8.37
C GLY A 68 -23.14 1.49 7.52
N ILE A 69 -22.25 1.69 6.54
CA ILE A 69 -21.69 0.59 5.75
C ILE A 69 -20.46 0.09 6.50
N GLU A 70 -20.62 -1.02 7.19
CA GLU A 70 -19.54 -1.71 7.90
C GLU A 70 -18.85 -2.73 6.97
N VAL A 71 -17.59 -3.03 7.27
CA VAL A 71 -16.88 -4.12 6.60
C VAL A 71 -17.48 -5.44 7.14
N PRO A 72 -17.99 -6.34 6.27
CA PRO A 72 -18.55 -7.61 6.72
C PRO A 72 -17.53 -8.40 7.55
N GLU A 73 -17.96 -8.94 8.70
CA GLU A 73 -17.09 -9.71 9.59
C GLU A 73 -16.48 -10.96 8.92
N GLU A 74 -17.18 -11.53 7.94
CA GLU A 74 -16.74 -12.66 7.13
C GLU A 74 -15.45 -12.35 6.33
N GLU A 75 -15.24 -11.08 5.95
CA GLU A 75 -14.00 -10.66 5.29
C GLU A 75 -12.84 -10.46 6.30
N LEU A 76 -13.13 -10.29 7.60
CA LEU A 76 -12.12 -10.13 8.64
C LEU A 76 -11.44 -11.47 8.99
N GLU A 77 -12.19 -12.58 9.00
CA GLU A 77 -11.65 -13.93 9.24
C GLU A 77 -10.60 -14.31 8.19
N SER A 78 -10.84 -13.94 6.92
CA SER A 78 -9.89 -14.18 5.82
C SER A 78 -8.56 -13.41 5.97
N ILE A 79 -8.56 -12.30 6.75
CA ILE A 79 -7.37 -11.47 6.97
C ILE A 79 -6.47 -12.09 8.05
N GLU A 80 -7.05 -12.70 9.08
CA GLU A 80 -6.30 -13.42 10.11
C GLU A 80 -5.58 -14.65 9.51
N ASP A 81 -6.22 -15.36 8.59
CA ASP A 81 -5.61 -16.48 7.86
C ASP A 81 -4.43 -16.03 6.98
N VAL A 82 -4.51 -14.87 6.31
CA VAL A 82 -3.43 -14.34 5.48
C VAL A 82 -2.24 -13.85 6.34
N ALA A 83 -2.51 -13.35 7.54
CA ALA A 83 -1.46 -12.96 8.50
C ALA A 83 -0.67 -14.17 9.00
N LEU A 84 -1.33 -15.30 9.26
CA LEU A 84 -0.70 -16.55 9.70
C LEU A 84 0.23 -17.15 8.64
N ILE A 85 -0.18 -17.16 7.36
CA ILE A 85 0.64 -17.66 6.25
C ILE A 85 1.94 -16.84 6.07
N SER A 86 1.87 -15.53 6.34
CA SER A 86 3.04 -14.64 6.22
C SER A 86 4.08 -14.86 7.32
N THR A 87 3.64 -15.24 8.53
CA THR A 87 4.54 -15.62 9.62
C THR A 87 5.23 -16.95 9.37
N GLU A 88 4.56 -17.95 8.79
CA GLU A 88 5.16 -19.26 8.52
C GLU A 88 6.27 -19.20 7.46
N GLN A 89 6.12 -18.36 6.42
CA GLN A 89 7.19 -18.15 5.43
C GLN A 89 8.42 -17.42 5.96
N THR A 90 8.29 -16.67 7.05
CA THR A 90 9.40 -15.92 7.65
C THR A 90 10.22 -16.78 8.62
N VAL A 91 9.64 -17.85 9.18
CA VAL A 91 10.31 -18.74 10.14
C VAL A 91 11.05 -19.89 9.44
N MET A 92 10.80 -20.12 8.14
CA MET A 92 11.45 -21.16 7.34
C MET A 92 12.53 -20.64 6.36
N ALA A 93 12.88 -19.34 6.40
CA ALA A 93 13.90 -18.72 5.55
C ALA A 93 15.18 -18.40 6.32
#